data_AF-A0A8B4TXB5-F1
#
_entry.id   AF-A0A8B4TXB5-F1
#
_cell.length_a   1.000
_cell.length_b   1.000
_cell.length_c   1.000
_cell.angle_alpha   90.00
_cell.angle_beta   90.00
_cell.angle_gamma   90.00
#
_symmetry.space_group_name_H-M   'P 1'
#
loop_
_entity.id
_entity.type
_entity.pdbx_description
1 polymer ?
#
loop_
_entity_poly.entity_id
_entity_poly.type
_entity_poly.pdbx_seq_one_letter_code
_entity_poly.pdbx_strand_id
1 'polypeptide(L)'
;MSPYITQVHIKDACIIAENGGLGHRACNSGQGDMPFKALLTKLICLGDDQPQVIAYGLEEEVDYYAPPFRFATEGDNPWIPWRQMSETPLPDADQLEERLLKEKQDAIAQLKYVEDTLQIIKDEALAVLAH
;
A
#
# COMPACT_ATOMS: atom_id res chain seq x y z
N MET A 1 16.82 1.57 -7.81
CA MET A 1 16.58 1.87 -6.38
C MET A 1 16.71 0.66 -5.47
N SER A 2 16.43 -0.56 -5.95
CA SER A 2 16.43 -1.80 -5.14
C SER A 2 17.55 -1.92 -4.08
N PRO A 3 18.84 -1.67 -4.37
CA PRO A 3 19.92 -1.85 -3.38
C PRO A 3 19.89 -0.90 -2.18
N TYR A 4 19.00 0.11 -2.20
CA TYR A 4 18.95 1.17 -1.20
C TYR A 4 17.65 1.18 -0.39
N ILE A 5 16.72 0.24 -0.63
CA ILE A 5 15.42 0.20 0.04
C ILE A 5 15.57 -0.54 1.37
N THR A 6 15.45 0.16 2.49
CA THR A 6 15.60 -0.44 3.84
C THR A 6 14.34 -0.37 4.70
N GLN A 7 13.40 0.51 4.34
CA GLN A 7 12.15 0.73 5.04
C GLN A 7 11.06 1.00 4.01
N VAL A 8 9.86 0.50 4.27
CA VAL A 8 8.72 0.62 3.36
C VAL A 8 7.46 0.88 4.14
N HIS A 9 6.51 1.58 3.53
CA HIS A 9 5.13 1.62 3.99
C HIS A 9 4.29 0.77 3.04
N ILE A 10 3.36 0.00 3.58
CA ILE A 10 2.45 -0.84 2.81
C ILE A 10 1.01 -0.42 3.06
N LYS A 11 0.27 -0.35 1.97
CA LYS A 11 -1.16 -0.04 1.92
C LYS A 11 -1.76 -0.63 0.66
N ASP A 12 -3.08 -0.74 0.64
CA ASP A 12 -3.82 -1.17 -0.55
C ASP A 12 -4.63 -0.01 -1.14
N ALA A 13 -4.93 -0.12 -2.42
CA ALA A 13 -5.66 0.92 -3.13
C ALA A 13 -6.40 0.37 -4.34
N CYS A 14 -7.59 0.91 -4.59
CA CYS A 14 -8.30 0.73 -5.85
C CYS A 14 -7.71 1.67 -6.90
N ILE A 15 -7.39 1.16 -8.08
CA ILE A 15 -6.95 1.94 -9.24
C ILE A 15 -8.19 2.57 -9.89
N ILE A 16 -8.15 3.87 -10.12
CA ILE A 16 -9.25 4.63 -10.71
C ILE A 16 -8.79 5.19 -12.06
N ALA A 17 -9.45 4.77 -13.14
CA ALA A 17 -9.21 5.35 -14.46
C ALA A 17 -9.96 6.68 -14.59
N GLU A 18 -9.24 7.77 -14.79
CA GLU A 18 -9.84 9.10 -14.95
C GLU A 18 -8.96 10.01 -15.82
N ASN A 19 -9.60 10.87 -16.63
CA ASN A 19 -8.92 11.88 -17.47
C ASN A 19 -7.72 11.38 -18.29
N GLY A 20 -7.75 10.12 -18.74
CA GLY A 20 -6.67 9.51 -19.53
C GLY A 20 -5.44 9.07 -18.73
N GLY A 21 -5.54 9.01 -17.40
CA GLY A 21 -4.51 8.47 -16.50
C GLY A 21 -5.09 7.53 -15.45
N LEU A 22 -4.25 7.13 -14.49
CA LEU A 22 -4.61 6.26 -13.38
C LEU A 22 -4.40 6.97 -12.04
N GLY A 23 -5.50 7.33 -11.38
CA GLY A 23 -5.53 7.74 -9.99
C GLY A 23 -5.71 6.54 -9.07
N HIS A 24 -5.83 6.79 -7.78
CA HIS A 24 -6.16 5.76 -6.81
C HIS A 24 -6.99 6.28 -5.64
N ARG A 25 -7.72 5.37 -5.01
CA ARG A 25 -8.31 5.56 -3.68
C ARG A 25 -7.82 4.46 -2.76
N ALA A 26 -7.20 4.83 -1.66
CA ALA A 26 -6.76 3.88 -0.64
C ALA A 26 -7.97 3.17 -0.02
N CYS A 27 -7.79 1.91 0.31
CA CYS A 27 -8.83 1.03 0.82
C CYS A 27 -8.23 0.01 1.80
N ASN A 28 -9.07 -0.66 2.58
CA ASN A 28 -8.62 -1.73 3.46
C ASN A 28 -7.80 -2.78 2.69
N SER A 29 -6.71 -3.23 3.32
CA SER A 29 -5.81 -4.22 2.74
C SER A 29 -6.56 -5.51 2.35
N GLY A 30 -6.36 -5.95 1.10
CA GLY A 30 -7.04 -7.10 0.50
C GLY A 30 -8.31 -6.77 -0.27
N GLN A 31 -8.72 -5.51 -0.32
CA GLN A 31 -9.88 -5.04 -1.09
C GLN A 31 -9.50 -4.24 -2.34
N GLY A 32 -8.23 -3.89 -2.48
CA GLY A 32 -7.74 -3.09 -3.60
C GLY A 32 -7.18 -3.91 -4.75
N ASP A 33 -6.52 -3.20 -5.65
CA ASP A 33 -5.93 -3.76 -6.86
C ASP A 33 -4.43 -3.99 -6.71
N MET A 34 -3.84 -3.68 -5.54
CA MET A 34 -2.41 -3.88 -5.34
C MET A 34 -2.11 -5.37 -5.24
N PRO A 35 -1.03 -5.87 -5.88
CA PRO A 35 -0.59 -7.25 -5.74
C PRO A 35 0.10 -7.47 -4.39
N PHE A 36 -0.65 -7.26 -3.30
CA PHE A 36 -0.16 -7.06 -1.94
C PHE A 36 0.78 -8.19 -1.48
N LYS A 37 0.30 -9.43 -1.51
CA LYS A 37 1.10 -10.62 -1.16
C LYS A 37 2.37 -10.70 -2.00
N ALA A 38 2.27 -10.56 -3.32
CA ALA A 38 3.41 -10.71 -4.21
C ALA A 38 4.48 -9.63 -3.97
N LEU A 39 4.07 -8.38 -3.69
CA LEU A 39 4.99 -7.31 -3.32
C LEU A 39 5.61 -7.56 -1.95
N LEU A 40 4.81 -7.95 -0.96
CA LEU A 40 5.28 -8.27 0.39
C LEU A 40 6.32 -9.41 0.37
N THR A 41 6.06 -10.48 -0.39
CA THR A 41 7.02 -11.57 -0.58
C THR A 41 8.34 -11.05 -1.15
N LYS A 42 8.30 -10.22 -2.21
CA LYS A 42 9.52 -9.66 -2.82
C LYS A 42 10.30 -8.77 -1.86
N LEU A 43 9.62 -8.00 -1.02
CA LEU A 43 10.25 -7.11 -0.05
C LEU A 43 10.91 -7.90 1.09
N ILE A 44 10.25 -8.94 1.60
CA ILE A 44 10.80 -9.81 2.67
C ILE A 44 12.01 -10.60 2.16
N CYS A 45 11.98 -11.03 0.89
CA CYS A 45 13.10 -11.72 0.25
C CYS A 45 14.17 -10.77 -0.30
N LEU A 46 14.06 -9.46 -0.06
CA LEU A 46 15.06 -8.51 -0.55
C LEU A 46 16.32 -8.55 0.34
N GLY A 47 17.48 -8.64 -0.29
CA GLY A 47 18.78 -8.83 0.37
C GLY A 47 19.35 -10.22 0.09
N ASP A 48 20.67 -10.36 0.18
CA ASP A 48 21.36 -11.62 -0.12
C ASP A 48 21.47 -12.50 1.13
N ASP A 49 22.34 -12.12 2.06
CA ASP A 49 22.60 -12.90 3.29
C ASP A 49 21.69 -12.51 4.47
N GLN A 50 21.11 -11.32 4.43
CA GLN A 50 20.28 -10.76 5.49
C GLN A 50 19.13 -9.92 4.89
N PRO A 51 18.01 -9.76 5.62
CA PRO A 51 16.91 -8.91 5.18
C PRO A 51 17.39 -7.48 4.95
N GLN A 52 17.17 -6.95 3.75
CA GLN A 52 17.49 -5.57 3.41
C GLN A 52 16.42 -4.62 3.97
N VAL A 53 15.15 -5.01 3.88
CA VAL A 53 14.02 -4.24 4.44
C VAL A 53 13.83 -4.66 5.89
N ILE A 54 14.08 -3.72 6.81
CA ILE A 54 14.08 -3.97 8.26
C ILE A 54 12.88 -3.36 8.98
N ALA A 55 12.10 -2.51 8.30
CA ALA A 55 10.91 -1.89 8.86
C ALA A 55 9.77 -1.79 7.84
N TYR A 56 8.57 -2.10 8.29
CA TYR A 56 7.33 -2.05 7.53
C TYR A 56 6.32 -1.19 8.28
N GLY A 57 6.00 -0.01 7.75
CA GLY A 57 4.90 0.82 8.21
C GLY A 57 3.59 0.31 7.62
N LEU A 58 2.59 0.08 8.46
CA LEU A 58 1.24 -0.28 8.01
C LEU A 58 0.43 1.02 7.97
N GLU A 59 0.07 1.47 6.76
CA GLU A 59 -0.56 2.78 6.54
C GLU A 59 -1.95 2.65 5.89
N GLU A 60 -2.95 2.27 6.66
CA GLU A 60 -4.34 2.21 6.20
C GLU A 60 -4.98 3.62 6.17
N GLU A 61 -4.76 4.36 5.07
CA GLU A 61 -5.38 5.67 4.82
C GLU A 61 -6.70 5.53 4.06
N VAL A 62 -7.66 4.75 4.58
CA VAL A 62 -8.90 4.43 3.86
C VAL A 62 -9.62 5.71 3.38
N ASP A 63 -10.07 5.68 2.12
CA ASP A 63 -10.73 6.77 1.40
C ASP A 63 -9.84 7.96 1.00
N TYR A 64 -8.54 7.93 1.30
CA TYR A 64 -7.58 8.86 0.71
C TYR A 64 -7.57 8.72 -0.81
N TYR A 65 -7.85 9.81 -1.51
CA TYR A 65 -7.84 9.88 -2.96
C TYR A 65 -6.62 10.63 -3.48
N ALA A 66 -6.02 10.08 -4.53
CA ALA A 66 -4.99 10.74 -5.31
C ALA A 66 -5.34 10.70 -6.80
N PRO A 67 -5.30 11.85 -7.50
CA PRO A 67 -5.58 11.90 -8.94
C PRO A 67 -4.46 11.25 -9.75
N PRO A 68 -4.64 11.01 -11.06
CA PRO A 68 -3.59 10.56 -11.95
C PRO A 68 -2.39 11.49 -11.93
N PHE A 69 -1.23 10.88 -11.75
CA PHE A 69 0.06 11.55 -11.80
C PHE A 69 0.83 11.23 -13.07
N ARG A 70 0.30 10.30 -13.86
CA ARG A 70 0.81 9.91 -15.17
C ARG A 70 -0.37 9.68 -16.10
N PHE A 71 -0.26 10.21 -17.30
CA PHE A 71 -1.29 10.16 -18.34
C PHE A 71 -0.78 9.33 -19.53
N ALA A 72 -1.71 8.68 -20.23
CA ALA A 72 -1.38 7.81 -21.37
C ALA A 72 -0.73 8.56 -22.55
N THR A 73 -0.89 9.89 -22.61
CA THR A 73 -0.29 10.74 -23.65
C THR A 73 1.15 11.16 -23.34
N GLU A 74 1.67 10.81 -22.16
CA GLU A 74 3.01 11.16 -21.73
C GLU A 74 4.03 10.10 -22.18
N GLY A 75 5.25 10.54 -22.51
CA GLY A 75 6.35 9.64 -22.86
C GLY A 75 6.88 8.82 -21.68
N ASP A 76 8.02 8.15 -21.89
CA ASP A 76 8.59 7.25 -20.88
C ASP A 76 9.06 7.97 -19.61
N ASN A 77 9.53 9.21 -19.76
CA ASN A 77 10.10 10.02 -18.68
C ASN A 77 9.48 11.43 -18.67
N PRO A 78 8.20 11.57 -18.27
CA PRO A 78 7.55 12.87 -18.24
C PRO A 78 8.14 13.76 -17.15
N TRP A 79 8.13 15.06 -17.39
CA TRP A 79 8.38 16.02 -16.32
C TRP A 79 7.20 16.02 -15.35
N ILE A 80 7.47 15.74 -14.08
CA ILE A 80 6.44 15.75 -13.03
C ILE A 80 6.38 17.17 -12.44
N PRO A 81 5.28 17.92 -12.63
CA PRO A 81 5.13 19.25 -12.03
C PRO A 81 5.17 19.20 -10.51
N TRP A 82 5.67 20.29 -9.91
CA TRP A 82 5.43 20.57 -8.50
C TRP A 82 3.94 20.71 -8.23
N ARG A 83 3.47 20.21 -7.09
CA ARG A 83 2.07 20.36 -6.66
C ARG A 83 1.93 20.32 -5.15
N GLN A 84 0.77 20.77 -4.70
CA GLN A 84 0.34 20.67 -3.30
C GLN A 84 0.21 19.20 -2.89
N MET A 85 0.42 18.94 -1.61
CA MET A 85 0.19 17.64 -0.99
C MET A 85 -1.30 17.32 -1.05
N SER A 86 -1.66 16.08 -1.40
CA SER A 86 -3.05 15.65 -1.25
C SER A 86 -3.38 15.58 0.24
N GLU A 87 -4.55 16.08 0.62
CA GLU A 87 -5.01 16.11 2.00
C GLU A 87 -6.16 15.12 2.18
N THR A 88 -6.21 14.52 3.37
CA THR A 88 -7.42 13.83 3.85
C THR A 88 -8.16 14.83 4.71
N PRO A 89 -9.26 15.45 4.24
CA PRO A 89 -9.97 16.44 5.02
C PRO A 89 -10.46 15.83 6.34
N LEU A 90 -10.40 16.62 7.40
CA LEU A 90 -11.04 16.25 8.66
C LEU A 90 -12.55 16.13 8.42
N PRO A 91 -13.21 15.14 9.04
CA PRO A 91 -14.66 15.04 8.99
C PRO A 91 -15.29 16.25 9.70
N ASP A 92 -16.58 16.47 9.45
CA ASP A 92 -17.36 17.42 10.23
C ASP A 92 -17.35 17.04 11.73
N ALA A 93 -17.53 18.01 12.62
CA ALA A 93 -17.35 17.80 14.06
C ALA A 93 -18.29 16.72 14.63
N ASP A 94 -19.48 16.56 14.06
CA ASP A 94 -20.46 15.54 14.42
C ASP A 94 -20.12 14.13 13.88
N GLN A 95 -19.15 14.02 12.98
CA GLN A 95 -18.67 12.77 12.38
C GLN A 95 -17.28 12.34 12.90
N LEU A 96 -16.60 13.18 13.69
CA LEU A 96 -15.24 12.94 14.15
C LEU A 96 -15.11 11.64 14.97
N GLU A 97 -16.04 11.38 15.88
CA GLU A 97 -16.00 10.19 16.73
C GLU A 97 -16.15 8.90 15.90
N GLU A 98 -17.08 8.90 14.94
CA GLU A 98 -17.29 7.80 14.01
C GLU A 98 -16.04 7.56 13.15
N ARG A 99 -15.44 8.63 12.63
CA ARG A 99 -14.21 8.55 11.84
C ARG A 99 -13.05 7.94 12.63
N LEU A 100 -12.80 8.39 13.85
CA LEU A 100 -11.72 7.86 14.69
C LEU A 100 -11.93 6.38 15.04
N LEU A 101 -13.18 5.97 15.29
CA LEU A 101 -13.51 4.58 15.53
C LEU A 101 -13.23 3.73 14.29
N LYS A 102 -13.62 4.23 13.11
CA LYS A 102 -13.37 3.57 11.83
C LYS A 102 -11.88 3.44 11.53
N GLU A 103 -11.09 4.52 11.69
CA GLU A 103 -9.63 4.48 11.47
C GLU A 103 -8.95 3.44 12.36
N LYS A 104 -9.36 3.34 13.63
CA LYS A 104 -8.86 2.29 14.53
C LYS A 104 -9.22 0.89 14.05
N GLN A 105 -10.46 0.69 13.60
CA GLN A 105 -10.90 -0.61 13.08
C GLN A 105 -10.14 -0.98 11.79
N ASP A 106 -9.92 -0.02 10.90
CA ASP A 106 -9.17 -0.20 9.67
C ASP A 106 -7.71 -0.59 9.97
N ALA A 107 -7.06 0.07 10.92
CA ALA A 107 -5.70 -0.28 11.36
C ALA A 107 -5.61 -1.71 11.95
N ILE A 108 -6.59 -2.12 12.77
CA ILE A 108 -6.65 -3.48 13.32
C ILE A 108 -6.88 -4.51 12.19
N ALA A 109 -7.74 -4.18 11.23
CA ALA A 109 -7.99 -5.04 10.08
C ALA A 109 -6.72 -5.21 9.23
N GLN A 110 -5.95 -4.14 9.04
CA GLN A 110 -4.67 -4.18 8.32
C GLN A 110 -3.67 -5.11 9.00
N LEU A 111 -3.51 -4.98 10.33
CA LEU A 111 -2.65 -5.86 11.12
C LEU A 111 -3.00 -7.33 10.88
N LYS A 112 -4.30 -7.65 11.02
CA LYS A 112 -4.79 -9.02 10.81
C LYS A 112 -4.50 -9.52 9.39
N TYR A 113 -4.79 -8.71 8.38
CA TYR A 113 -4.58 -9.08 6.99
C TYR A 113 -3.10 -9.35 6.68
N VAL A 114 -2.21 -8.52 7.21
CA VAL A 114 -0.76 -8.69 7.05
C VAL A 114 -0.28 -9.96 7.76
N GLU A 115 -0.72 -10.21 8.99
CA GLU A 115 -0.41 -11.45 9.73
C GLU A 115 -0.85 -12.70 8.95
N ASP A 116 -2.09 -12.72 8.48
CA ASP A 116 -2.64 -13.84 7.71
C ASP A 116 -1.85 -14.03 6.39
N THR A 117 -1.47 -12.93 5.73
CA THR A 117 -0.68 -12.97 4.49
C THR A 117 0.74 -13.49 4.73
N LEU A 118 1.39 -13.06 5.81
CA LEU A 118 2.71 -13.54 6.21
C LEU A 118 2.70 -15.05 6.51
N GLN A 119 1.64 -15.53 7.17
CA GLN A 119 1.47 -16.93 7.45
C GLN A 119 1.36 -17.74 6.14
N ILE A 120 0.56 -17.28 5.17
CA ILE A 120 0.47 -17.91 3.84
C ILE A 120 1.84 -17.96 3.15
N ILE A 121 2.58 -16.84 3.12
CA ILE A 121 3.91 -16.77 2.49
C ILE A 121 4.88 -17.77 3.14
N LYS A 122 4.85 -17.85 4.48
CA LYS A 122 5.69 -18.78 5.24
C LYS A 122 5.33 -20.23 4.92
N ASP A 123 4.06 -20.58 4.89
CA ASP A 123 3.61 -21.94 4.62
C ASP A 123 3.99 -22.38 3.20
N GLU A 124 3.85 -21.48 2.21
CA GLU A 124 4.31 -21.74 0.85
C GLU A 124 5.83 -21.94 0.76
N ALA A 125 6.62 -21.13 1.47
CA ALA A 125 8.07 -21.29 1.51
C ALA A 125 8.49 -22.63 2.15
N LEU A 126 7.83 -23.03 3.25
CA LEU A 126 8.08 -24.31 3.91
C LEU A 126 7.70 -25.50 3.02
N ALA A 127 6.61 -25.40 2.27
CA ALA A 127 6.20 -26.44 1.33
C ALA A 127 7.23 -26.67 0.22
N VAL A 128 7.88 -25.60 -0.27
CA VAL A 128 8.96 -25.71 -1.26
C VAL A 128 10.19 -26.44 -0.70
N LEU A 129 10.51 -26.25 0.59
CA LEU A 129 11.65 -26.90 1.26
C LEU A 129 11.39 -28.37 1.64
N ALA A 130 10.14 -28.80 1.70
CA ALA A 130 9.75 -30.17 2.02
C ALA A 130 9.85 -31.14 0.83
N HIS A 131 10.18 -30.61 -0.35
CA HIS A 131 10.41 -31.34 -1.61
C HIS A 131 11.88 -31.27 -2.03
#